data_AF-A0A916V7Y5-F1
#
_entry.id   AF-A0A916V7Y5-F1
#
_cell.length_a   1.000
_cell.length_b   1.000
_cell.length_c   1.000
_cell.angle_alpha   90.00
_cell.angle_beta   90.00
_cell.angle_gamma   90.00
#
_symmetry.space_group_name_H-M   'P 1'
#
loop_
_entity.id
_entity.type
_entity.pdbx_description
1 polymer ?
#
loop_
_entity_poly.entity_id
_entity_poly.type
_entity_poly.pdbx_seq_one_letter_code
_entity_poly.pdbx_strand_id
1 'polypeptide(L)' 'MQINTKGDRLLSTTLSTKTCRHCEGKGYISIRDCSGEIQREENCAFCNGSGKIEIEI' A
#
# COMPACT_ATOMS: atom_id res chain seq x y z
N MET A 1 -5.66 -22.84 41.27
CA MET A 1 -4.93 -22.45 40.04
C MET A 1 -5.96 -22.13 38.98
N GLN A 2 -6.10 -20.88 38.59
CA GLN A 2 -6.94 -20.46 37.46
C GLN A 2 -6.05 -19.58 36.58
N ILE A 3 -5.72 -20.06 35.39
CA ILE A 3 -4.95 -19.33 34.37
C ILE A 3 -5.99 -18.73 33.44
N ASN A 4 -6.20 -17.41 33.55
CA ASN A 4 -7.10 -16.67 32.69
C ASN A 4 -6.39 -16.33 31.36
N THR A 5 -7.03 -16.72 30.27
CA THR A 5 -6.74 -16.39 28.88
C THR A 5 -6.90 -14.89 28.63
N LYS A 6 -5.86 -14.21 28.14
CA LYS A 6 -5.98 -13.07 27.20
C LYS A 6 -4.78 -13.08 26.26
N GLY A 7 -5.08 -13.29 24.98
CA GLY A 7 -4.13 -13.14 23.90
C GLY A 7 -3.68 -11.69 23.73
N ASP A 8 -2.88 -11.53 22.67
CA ASP A 8 -2.49 -10.27 22.04
C ASP A 8 -1.38 -9.50 22.74
N ARG A 9 -0.16 -10.03 22.57
CA ARG A 9 1.05 -9.22 22.61
C ARG A 9 1.72 -9.21 21.24
N LEU A 10 0.95 -8.85 20.20
CA LEU A 10 1.52 -8.32 18.96
C LEU A 10 1.85 -6.86 19.23
N LEU A 11 3.13 -6.55 19.18
CA LEU A 11 3.70 -5.22 19.20
C LEU A 11 3.12 -4.46 17.99
N SER A 12 1.93 -3.88 18.16
CA SER A 12 1.32 -3.00 17.17
C SER A 12 2.06 -1.67 17.23
N THR A 13 3.28 -1.64 16.71
CA THR A 13 3.80 -0.42 16.09
C THR A 13 2.72 -0.04 15.07
N THR A 14 1.94 0.99 15.34
CA THR A 14 0.82 1.44 14.48
C THR A 14 1.37 1.97 13.16
N LEU A 15 1.88 1.08 12.31
CA LEU A 15 2.28 1.38 10.95
C LEU A 15 0.98 1.52 10.15
N SER A 16 0.42 2.73 10.12
CA SER A 16 -0.79 2.97 9.33
C SER A 16 -0.38 3.12 7.88
N THR A 17 -0.67 2.11 7.07
CA THR A 17 -0.47 2.21 5.62
C THR A 17 -1.68 2.89 5.00
N LYS A 18 -1.48 3.99 4.28
CA LYS A 18 -2.52 4.58 3.43
C LYS A 18 -2.34 4.15 1.98
N THR A 19 -3.44 4.02 1.26
CA THR A 19 -3.41 3.77 -0.18
C THR A 19 -2.67 4.89 -0.90
N CYS A 20 -1.72 4.53 -1.77
CA CYS A 20 -1.01 5.50 -2.58
C CYS A 20 -2.00 6.18 -3.53
N ARG A 21 -2.20 7.49 -3.38
CA ARG A 21 -3.14 8.25 -4.20
C ARG A 21 -2.67 8.44 -5.65
N HIS A 22 -1.36 8.35 -5.91
CA HIS A 22 -0.80 8.53 -7.25
C HIS A 22 -1.15 7.38 -8.21
N CYS A 23 -1.10 6.15 -7.71
CA CYS A 23 -1.47 4.95 -8.48
C CYS A 23 -2.81 4.36 -8.04
N GLU A 24 -3.57 5.07 -7.19
CA GLU A 24 -4.85 4.60 -6.63
C GLU A 24 -4.75 3.20 -5.99
N GLY A 25 -3.62 2.88 -5.37
CA GLY A 25 -3.38 1.57 -4.76
C GLY A 25 -2.94 0.44 -5.70
N LYS A 26 -2.83 0.67 -7.01
CA LYS A 26 -2.45 -0.35 -8.00
C LYS A 26 -0.97 -0.76 -7.93
N GLY A 27 -0.11 0.14 -7.46
CA GLY A 27 1.34 -0.05 -7.46
C GLY A 27 2.01 0.37 -8.77
N TYR A 28 1.27 0.58 -9.85
CA TYR A 28 1.80 1.01 -11.15
C TYR A 28 0.94 2.13 -11.75
N ILE A 29 1.51 2.84 -12.72
CA ILE A 29 0.81 3.81 -13.57
C ILE A 29 0.76 3.29 -15.01
N SER A 30 -0.38 3.42 -15.66
CA SER A 30 -0.55 3.02 -17.05
C SER A 30 -0.35 4.25 -17.96
N ILE A 31 0.65 4.18 -18.83
CA ILE A 31 0.89 5.17 -19.88
C ILE A 31 0.02 4.82 -21.06
N ARG A 32 -0.87 5.75 -21.41
CA ARG A 32 -1.79 5.62 -22.54
C ARG A 32 -1.35 6.51 -23.69
N ASP A 33 -1.55 6.04 -24.90
CA ASP A 33 -1.40 6.89 -26.07
C ASP A 33 -2.60 7.85 -26.24
N CYS A 34 -2.56 8.69 -27.27
CA CYS A 34 -3.65 9.61 -27.59
C CYS A 34 -4.94 8.91 -28.00
N SER A 35 -4.91 7.60 -28.33
CA SER A 35 -6.10 6.79 -28.60
C SER A 35 -6.74 6.23 -27.33
N GLY A 36 -6.04 6.32 -26.19
CA GLY A 36 -6.50 5.82 -24.89
C GLY A 36 -6.07 4.38 -24.59
N GLU A 37 -5.40 3.73 -25.55
CA GLU A 37 -4.87 2.38 -25.40
C GLU A 37 -3.65 2.37 -24.48
N ILE A 38 -3.55 1.33 -23.65
CA ILE A 38 -2.41 1.18 -22.73
C ILE A 38 -1.22 0.69 -23.54
N GLN A 39 -0.17 1.52 -23.59
CA GLN A 39 1.08 1.18 -24.25
C GLN A 39 2.10 0.57 -23.29
N ARG A 40 2.06 1.00 -22.02
CA ARG A 40 2.99 0.51 -20.98
C ARG A 40 2.42 0.69 -19.59
N GLU A 41 2.86 -0.17 -18.68
CA GLU A 41 2.73 0.04 -17.24
C GLU A 41 4.11 0.24 -16.62
N GLU A 42 4.25 1.27 -15.79
CA GLU A 42 5.47 1.57 -15.08
C GLU A 42 5.23 1.55 -13.57
N ASN A 43 6.24 1.11 -12.83
CA ASN A 43 6.13 1.02 -11.38
C ASN A 43 5.91 2.42 -10.79
N CYS A 44 4.95 2.55 -9.87
CA CYS A 44 4.62 3.85 -9.28
C CYS A 44 5.78 4.32 -8.41
N ALA A 45 6.50 5.34 -8.87
CA ALA A 45 7.69 5.89 -8.20
C ALA A 45 7.42 6.39 -6.76
N PHE A 46 6.16 6.75 -6.44
CA PHE A 46 5.81 7.25 -5.11
C PHE A 46 5.67 6.16 -4.06
N CYS A 47 5.28 4.94 -4.47
CA CYS A 47 5.13 3.81 -3.55
C CYS A 47 6.09 2.66 -3.88
N ASN A 48 7.00 2.86 -4.84
CA ASN A 48 7.92 1.86 -5.36
C ASN A 48 7.24 0.53 -5.72
N GLY A 49 5.99 0.57 -6.19
CA GLY A 49 5.25 -0.64 -6.55
C GLY A 49 4.38 -1.25 -5.46
N SER A 50 4.45 -0.77 -4.22
CA SER A 50 3.70 -1.37 -3.11
C SER A 50 2.19 -1.05 -3.14
N GLY A 51 1.80 0.01 -3.86
CA GLY A 51 0.45 0.56 -3.82
C GLY A 51 0.10 1.27 -2.51
N LYS A 52 1.03 1.35 -1.55
CA LYS A 52 0.81 1.88 -0.21
C LYS A 52 1.89 2.89 0.16
N ILE A 53 1.52 3.87 0.98
CA ILE A 53 2.46 4.78 1.61
C ILE A 53 2.41 4.49 3.10
N GLU A 54 3.55 4.12 3.66
CA GLU A 54 3.72 3.92 5.09
C GLU A 54 3.69 5.27 5.78
N ILE A 55 2.87 5.38 6.83
CA ILE A 55 2.79 6.57 7.66
C ILE A 55 3.20 6.13 9.05
N GLU A 56 4.33 6.68 9.49
CA GLU A 56 4.67 6.68 10.91
C GLU A 56 3.73 7.66 11.61
N ILE A 57 2.99 7.16 12.60
CA ILE A 57 2.11 7.95 13.47
C ILE A 57 2.76 8.07 14.83
#